data_AF-A0AAN0IQ22-F1
#
_entry.id   AF-A0AAN0IQ22-F1
#
_cell.length_a   1.000
_cell.length_b   1.000
_cell.length_c   1.000
_cell.angle_alpha   90.00
_cell.angle_beta   90.00
_cell.angle_gamma   90.00
#
_symmetry.space_group_name_H-M   'P 1'
#
loop_
_entity.id
_entity.type
_entity.pdbx_description
1 polymer ?
#
loop_
_entity_poly.entity_id
_entity_poly.type
_entity_poly.pdbx_seq_one_letter_code
_entity_poly.pdbx_strand_id
1 'polypeptide(L)'
;MAFEMEIRLRPMLTSSNNAEICLNKIDQEVLKNIPYALLMKKTHLKILDCVGQGEFAKVYKGHYYIDSQCITVAVKALKGTLDRYSSESMKELIEESLVMKDLQHPNVMGLIGICLDAGPSPLIVLPYMEGGSLLKYLIKNRENLMACTSTDDDEINQLRSQLLSVCLQIGKGMQYLAGKGLIHRDLAARNCMIDEHGNIKVADFGLSKDVSGNVYFRQGMSSGVKLPIKWMAIESIEDGIFTEKTDIWSFGITVWEVFNGGKTPYGGFSPTCVKTMISDGYKLEAPSNSACNDDIYQKTMLKCWERDPNERPTFAQVVTDIDTLLSNSVGYLDLTK
;
A
#
# COMPACT_ATOMS: atom_id res chain seq x y z
N MET A 1 15.08 -33.32 7.70
CA MET A 1 14.10 -32.23 7.47
C MET A 1 13.40 -31.77 8.75
N ALA A 2 12.67 -32.60 9.50
CA ALA A 2 12.08 -32.19 10.79
C ALA A 2 13.14 -31.73 11.82
N PHE A 3 14.28 -32.40 11.87
CA PHE A 3 15.37 -32.14 12.82
C PHE A 3 16.07 -30.77 12.61
N GLU A 4 16.25 -30.30 11.37
CA GLU A 4 16.81 -28.96 11.09
C GLU A 4 15.84 -27.85 11.47
N MET A 5 14.54 -28.06 11.23
CA MET A 5 13.49 -27.13 11.63
C MET A 5 13.38 -27.03 13.15
N GLU A 6 13.46 -28.16 13.84
CA GLU A 6 13.47 -28.25 15.30
C GLU A 6 14.70 -27.53 15.90
N ILE A 7 15.87 -27.63 15.27
CA ILE A 7 17.08 -26.86 15.66
C ILE A 7 16.93 -25.36 15.34
N ARG A 8 16.34 -25.00 14.19
CA ARG A 8 16.16 -23.63 13.71
C ARG A 8 15.12 -22.84 14.52
N LEU A 9 14.07 -23.50 15.00
CA LEU A 9 13.00 -22.92 15.82
C LEU A 9 13.19 -23.18 17.32
N ARG A 10 14.09 -24.10 17.73
CA ARG A 10 14.41 -24.39 19.14
C ARG A 10 14.65 -23.15 20.01
N PRO A 11 15.42 -22.14 19.57
CA PRO A 11 15.66 -20.94 20.36
C PRO A 11 14.41 -20.08 20.60
N MET A 12 13.33 -20.33 19.83
CA MET A 12 12.01 -19.71 19.98
C MET A 12 11.01 -20.58 20.74
N LEU A 13 11.26 -21.89 20.82
CA LEU A 13 10.45 -22.88 21.54
C LEU A 13 10.74 -22.92 23.05
N THR A 14 11.86 -22.36 23.52
CA THR A 14 12.28 -22.48 24.94
C THR A 14 11.55 -21.56 25.92
N SER A 15 10.56 -20.76 25.50
CA SER A 15 10.07 -19.62 26.30
C SER A 15 8.58 -19.62 26.67
N SER A 16 7.66 -20.34 26.02
CA SER A 16 6.28 -20.48 26.51
C SER A 16 5.44 -21.55 25.79
N ASN A 17 4.45 -22.10 26.50
CA ASN A 17 3.41 -23.02 25.98
C ASN A 17 2.63 -22.41 24.79
N ASN A 18 2.63 -21.07 24.64
CA ASN A 18 1.89 -20.36 23.59
C ASN A 18 2.63 -20.35 22.23
N ALA A 19 3.96 -20.44 22.23
CA ALA A 19 4.76 -20.53 21.01
C ALA A 19 4.53 -21.86 20.29
N GLU A 20 4.43 -22.95 21.06
CA GLU A 20 4.16 -24.29 20.56
C GLU A 20 2.76 -24.39 19.92
N ILE A 21 1.75 -23.74 20.50
CA ILE A 21 0.40 -23.65 19.92
C ILE A 21 0.40 -22.95 18.56
N CYS A 22 1.16 -21.85 18.43
CA CYS A 22 1.27 -21.10 17.18
C CYS A 22 1.97 -21.94 16.09
N LEU A 23 3.14 -22.50 16.42
CA LEU A 23 3.96 -23.26 15.48
C LEU A 23 3.29 -24.56 15.01
N ASN A 24 2.56 -25.25 15.90
CA ASN A 24 1.85 -26.48 15.52
C ASN A 24 0.66 -26.25 14.58
N LYS A 25 0.15 -25.02 14.49
CA LYS A 25 -0.96 -24.66 13.60
C LYS A 25 -0.52 -24.10 12.25
N ILE A 26 0.75 -23.72 12.10
CA ILE A 26 1.29 -23.17 10.85
C ILE A 26 1.91 -24.31 10.03
N ASP A 27 1.62 -24.33 8.73
CA ASP A 27 2.22 -25.29 7.81
C ASP A 27 3.76 -25.19 7.83
N GLN A 28 4.44 -26.34 7.86
CA GLN A 28 5.90 -26.40 7.89
C GLN A 28 6.54 -25.79 6.63
N GLU A 29 5.88 -25.86 5.48
CA GLU A 29 6.35 -25.23 4.24
C GLU A 29 6.37 -23.71 4.36
N VAL A 30 5.34 -23.13 4.97
CA VAL A 30 5.26 -21.69 5.24
C VAL A 30 6.38 -21.26 6.18
N LEU A 31 6.62 -22.03 7.26
CA LEU A 31 7.70 -21.74 8.21
C LEU A 31 9.09 -21.78 7.56
N LYS A 32 9.33 -22.69 6.60
CA LYS A 32 10.60 -22.77 5.88
C LYS A 32 10.88 -21.52 5.04
N ASN A 33 9.83 -20.91 4.51
CA ASN A 33 9.92 -19.72 3.66
C ASN A 33 10.22 -18.43 4.44
N ILE A 34 10.17 -18.45 5.78
CA ILE A 34 10.53 -17.29 6.61
C ILE A 34 12.06 -17.20 6.75
N PRO A 35 12.71 -16.13 6.23
CA PRO A 35 14.13 -15.90 6.43
C PRO A 35 14.48 -15.78 7.92
N TYR A 36 15.58 -16.40 8.34
CA TYR A 36 15.98 -16.37 9.77
C TYR A 36 16.21 -14.95 10.29
N ALA A 37 16.72 -14.05 9.45
CA ALA A 37 16.94 -12.65 9.79
C ALA A 37 15.65 -11.88 10.13
N LEU A 38 14.47 -12.39 9.71
CA LEU A 38 13.18 -11.79 10.00
C LEU A 38 12.51 -12.39 11.25
N LEU A 39 13.05 -13.45 11.85
CA LEU A 39 12.47 -14.05 13.05
C LEU A 39 12.82 -13.23 14.30
N MET A 40 11.80 -12.77 15.01
CA MET A 40 11.93 -11.90 16.18
C MET A 40 11.45 -12.60 17.45
N LYS A 41 12.16 -12.38 18.56
CA LYS A 41 11.76 -12.86 19.88
C LYS A 41 10.77 -11.92 20.54
N LYS A 42 9.72 -12.47 21.17
CA LYS A 42 8.72 -11.69 21.92
C LYS A 42 9.32 -10.87 23.06
N THR A 43 10.43 -11.33 23.65
CA THR A 43 11.16 -10.62 24.72
C THR A 43 11.70 -9.26 24.26
N HIS A 44 11.96 -9.09 22.97
CA HIS A 44 12.42 -7.84 22.39
C HIS A 44 11.27 -6.94 21.93
N LEU A 45 10.01 -7.39 22.03
CA LEU A 45 8.85 -6.68 21.52
C LEU A 45 7.88 -6.31 22.65
N LYS A 46 7.72 -5.02 22.92
CA LYS A 46 6.69 -4.49 23.83
C LYS A 46 5.51 -3.99 23.01
N ILE A 47 4.34 -4.59 23.21
CA ILE A 47 3.08 -4.19 22.55
C ILE A 47 2.41 -3.12 23.43
N LEU A 48 1.93 -2.05 22.80
CA LEU A 48 1.27 -0.91 23.44
C LEU A 48 -0.20 -0.84 22.98
N ASP A 49 -0.72 0.36 22.77
CA ASP A 49 -2.12 0.61 22.45
C ASP A 49 -2.51 0.14 21.05
N CYS A 50 -3.77 -0.26 20.90
CA CYS A 50 -4.36 -0.54 19.59
C CYS A 50 -4.54 0.77 18.82
N VAL A 51 -3.93 0.88 17.64
CA VAL A 51 -3.97 2.07 16.77
C VAL A 51 -4.85 1.88 15.54
N GLY A 52 -5.20 0.63 15.22
CA GLY A 52 -6.05 0.33 14.08
C GLY A 52 -6.75 -1.02 14.21
N GLN A 53 -7.93 -1.14 13.62
CA GLN A 53 -8.67 -2.39 13.55
C GLN A 53 -9.31 -2.51 12.17
N GLY A 54 -8.94 -3.56 11.45
CA GLY A 54 -9.55 -3.96 10.18
C GLY A 54 -10.58 -5.09 10.36
N GLU A 55 -10.99 -5.66 9.23
CA GLU A 55 -11.92 -6.79 9.19
C GLU A 55 -11.29 -8.03 9.85
N PHE A 56 -10.03 -8.33 9.50
CA PHE A 56 -9.33 -9.57 9.89
C PHE A 56 -8.18 -9.38 10.88
N ALA A 57 -7.70 -8.15 11.08
CA ALA A 57 -6.53 -7.87 11.92
C ALA A 57 -6.71 -6.64 12.82
N LYS A 58 -5.96 -6.62 13.92
CA LYS A 58 -5.71 -5.44 14.75
C LYS A 58 -4.26 -5.01 14.59
N VAL A 59 -4.03 -3.70 14.63
CA VAL A 59 -2.71 -3.09 14.58
C VAL A 59 -2.48 -2.35 15.87
N TYR A 60 -1.36 -2.65 16.52
CA TYR A 60 -0.93 -2.04 17.77
C TYR A 60 0.33 -1.21 17.55
N LYS A 61 0.49 -0.12 18.30
CA LYS A 61 1.81 0.52 18.45
C LYS A 61 2.67 -0.40 19.32
N GLY A 62 3.97 -0.40 19.09
CA GLY A 62 4.90 -1.21 19.88
C GLY A 62 6.29 -0.61 19.89
N HIS A 63 7.13 -1.13 20.79
CA HIS A 63 8.56 -0.86 20.81
C HIS A 63 9.32 -2.16 20.57
N TYR A 64 10.23 -2.14 19.61
CA TYR A 64 11.17 -3.23 19.38
C TYR A 64 12.56 -2.81 19.85
N TYR A 65 13.20 -3.67 20.64
CA TYR A 65 14.50 -3.41 21.25
C TYR A 65 15.57 -4.28 20.57
N ILE A 66 16.57 -3.64 19.96
CA ILE A 66 17.70 -4.30 19.29
C ILE A 66 18.98 -3.52 19.61
N ASP A 67 20.04 -4.20 20.05
CA ASP A 67 21.36 -3.61 20.32
C ASP A 67 21.32 -2.30 21.12
N SER A 68 20.53 -2.29 22.20
CA SER A 68 20.26 -1.11 23.07
C SER A 68 19.52 0.05 22.42
N GLN A 69 19.09 -0.07 21.17
CA GLN A 69 18.18 0.85 20.50
C GLN A 69 16.73 0.42 20.70
N CYS A 70 15.83 1.40 20.74
CA CYS A 70 14.39 1.20 20.79
C CYS A 70 13.78 1.84 19.54
N ILE A 71 13.16 1.03 18.70
CA ILE A 71 12.45 1.52 17.52
C ILE A 71 10.94 1.41 17.72
N THR A 72 10.21 2.43 17.29
CA THR A 72 8.74 2.42 17.29
C THR A 72 8.24 1.61 16.10
N VAL A 73 7.36 0.63 16.36
CA VAL A 73 6.86 -0.31 15.35
C VAL A 73 5.33 -0.40 15.38
N ALA A 74 4.77 -0.82 14.25
CA ALA A 74 3.40 -1.30 14.16
C ALA A 74 3.40 -2.83 14.25
N VAL A 75 2.53 -3.38 15.09
CA VAL A 75 2.38 -4.83 15.30
C VAL A 75 1.01 -5.25 14.80
N LYS A 76 0.96 -5.94 13.65
CA LYS A 76 -0.27 -6.49 13.07
C LYS A 76 -0.50 -7.90 13.64
N ALA A 77 -1.68 -8.12 14.20
CA ALA A 77 -2.11 -9.36 14.82
C ALA A 77 -3.48 -9.78 14.28
N LEU A 78 -3.73 -11.08 14.10
CA LEU A 78 -5.05 -11.56 13.72
C LEU A 78 -6.09 -11.24 14.80
N LYS A 79 -7.30 -10.86 14.35
CA LYS A 79 -8.44 -10.62 15.23
C LYS A 79 -9.09 -11.96 15.61
N GLY A 80 -9.25 -12.24 16.91
CA GLY A 80 -9.92 -13.46 17.38
C GLY A 80 -9.73 -13.72 18.87
N THR A 81 -10.41 -14.74 19.39
CA THR A 81 -10.10 -15.36 20.68
C THR A 81 -9.09 -16.50 20.47
N LEU A 82 -8.28 -16.79 21.49
CA LEU A 82 -7.11 -17.68 21.47
C LEU A 82 -7.36 -19.06 20.78
N ASP A 83 -8.61 -19.52 20.77
CA ASP A 83 -9.01 -20.85 20.31
C ASP A 83 -9.55 -20.88 18.86
N ARG A 84 -9.69 -19.72 18.18
CA ARG A 84 -10.43 -19.58 16.91
C ARG A 84 -9.61 -19.17 15.69
N TYR A 85 -8.29 -19.06 15.79
CA TYR A 85 -7.46 -18.81 14.62
C TYR A 85 -7.34 -20.08 13.77
N SER A 86 -7.85 -20.04 12.54
CA SER A 86 -7.66 -21.12 11.57
C SER A 86 -6.22 -21.13 11.09
N SER A 87 -5.70 -22.32 10.79
CA SER A 87 -4.38 -22.49 10.16
C SER A 87 -4.26 -21.69 8.86
N GLU A 88 -5.35 -21.60 8.09
CA GLU A 88 -5.40 -20.85 6.85
C GLU A 88 -5.18 -19.34 7.07
N SER A 89 -5.87 -18.72 8.03
CA SER A 89 -5.70 -17.28 8.27
C SER A 89 -4.30 -16.92 8.79
N MET A 90 -3.65 -17.84 9.52
CA MET A 90 -2.26 -17.65 9.95
C MET A 90 -1.28 -17.80 8.80
N LYS A 91 -1.51 -18.78 7.93
CA LYS A 91 -0.74 -18.94 6.69
C LYS A 91 -0.86 -17.71 5.79
N GLU A 92 -2.08 -17.25 5.52
CA GLU A 92 -2.34 -16.06 4.70
C GLU A 92 -1.62 -14.82 5.26
N LEU A 93 -1.66 -14.60 6.58
CA LEU A 93 -0.98 -13.46 7.21
C LEU A 93 0.55 -13.53 7.03
N ILE A 94 1.14 -14.71 7.20
CA ILE A 94 2.59 -14.88 7.03
C ILE A 94 2.96 -14.71 5.55
N GLU A 95 2.27 -15.39 4.64
CA GLU A 95 2.53 -15.31 3.19
C GLU A 95 2.38 -13.87 2.67
N GLU A 96 1.32 -13.16 3.08
CA GLU A 96 1.13 -11.73 2.79
C GLU A 96 2.32 -10.91 3.29
N SER A 97 2.78 -11.15 4.52
CA SER A 97 3.91 -10.41 5.08
C SER A 97 5.22 -10.67 4.33
N LEU A 98 5.42 -11.89 3.84
CA LEU A 98 6.64 -12.30 3.16
C LEU A 98 6.79 -11.67 1.77
N VAL A 99 5.73 -11.11 1.17
CA VAL A 99 5.83 -10.28 -0.04
C VAL A 99 6.74 -9.06 0.22
N MET A 100 6.77 -8.56 1.47
CA MET A 100 7.55 -7.39 1.86
C MET A 100 9.00 -7.70 2.26
N LYS A 101 9.41 -8.97 2.28
CA LYS A 101 10.69 -9.41 2.91
C LYS A 101 11.94 -8.80 2.27
N ASP A 102 11.91 -8.59 0.95
CA ASP A 102 13.03 -8.09 0.15
C ASP A 102 12.79 -6.66 -0.39
N LEU A 103 11.74 -5.99 0.09
CA LEU A 103 11.38 -4.63 -0.35
C LEU A 103 12.20 -3.60 0.41
N GLN A 104 13.01 -2.86 -0.32
CA GLN A 104 13.88 -1.81 0.19
C GLN A 104 13.79 -0.59 -0.73
N HIS A 105 12.93 0.35 -0.36
CA HIS A 105 12.75 1.61 -1.08
C HIS A 105 12.15 2.68 -0.15
N PRO A 106 12.56 3.97 -0.24
CA PRO A 106 12.05 5.03 0.64
C PRO A 106 10.53 5.20 0.57
N ASN A 107 9.90 4.90 -0.56
CA ASN A 107 8.45 5.03 -0.77
C ASN A 107 7.68 3.69 -0.78
N VAL A 108 8.27 2.62 -0.24
CA VAL A 108 7.59 1.31 -0.10
C VAL A 108 7.76 0.82 1.34
N MET A 109 6.69 0.29 1.92
CA MET A 109 6.73 -0.32 3.25
C MET A 109 7.43 -1.68 3.18
N GLY A 110 8.56 -1.81 3.89
CA GLY A 110 9.27 -3.07 4.08
C GLY A 110 8.86 -3.78 5.37
N LEU A 111 9.14 -5.08 5.44
CA LEU A 111 8.94 -5.90 6.64
C LEU A 111 10.11 -5.71 7.61
N ILE A 112 9.82 -5.47 8.90
CA ILE A 112 10.85 -5.49 9.95
C ILE A 112 11.06 -6.93 10.43
N GLY A 113 9.99 -7.67 10.68
CA GLY A 113 10.08 -9.08 11.02
C GLY A 113 8.78 -9.72 11.47
N ILE A 114 8.89 -10.98 11.89
CA ILE A 114 7.79 -11.87 12.27
C ILE A 114 8.12 -12.48 13.63
N CYS A 115 7.20 -12.34 14.56
CA CYS A 115 7.31 -12.87 15.91
C CYS A 115 6.33 -14.04 16.08
N LEU A 116 6.87 -15.25 16.21
CA LEU A 116 6.09 -16.49 16.28
C LEU A 116 5.91 -16.99 17.74
N ASP A 117 6.74 -16.53 18.67
CA ASP A 117 6.77 -16.94 20.08
C ASP A 117 5.88 -16.08 21.00
N ALA A 118 5.14 -15.12 20.43
CA ALA A 118 4.16 -14.31 21.16
C ALA A 118 2.89 -15.09 21.53
N GLY A 119 2.45 -15.95 20.60
CA GLY A 119 1.27 -16.82 20.67
C GLY A 119 -0.08 -16.11 20.93
N PRO A 120 -1.21 -16.78 20.61
CA PRO A 120 -1.34 -18.02 19.84
C PRO A 120 -1.40 -17.78 18.32
N SER A 121 -1.20 -16.54 17.86
CA SER A 121 -1.11 -16.15 16.44
C SER A 121 0.26 -15.49 16.19
N PRO A 122 0.82 -15.60 14.97
CA PRO A 122 1.98 -14.82 14.57
C PRO A 122 1.68 -13.31 14.68
N LEU A 123 2.71 -12.54 15.00
CA LEU A 123 2.70 -11.08 14.95
C LEU A 123 3.61 -10.61 13.81
N ILE A 124 3.09 -9.74 12.97
CA ILE A 124 3.86 -9.10 11.89
C ILE A 124 4.30 -7.73 12.39
N VAL A 125 5.61 -7.47 12.34
CA VAL A 125 6.23 -6.22 12.79
C VAL A 125 6.62 -5.38 11.58
N LEU A 126 6.07 -4.17 11.52
CA LEU A 126 6.22 -3.21 10.43
C LEU A 126 6.71 -1.86 10.98
N PRO A 127 7.29 -0.98 10.14
CA PRO A 127 7.61 0.37 10.57
C PRO A 127 6.34 1.11 11.02
N TYR A 128 6.43 1.86 12.11
CA TYR A 128 5.32 2.68 12.57
C TYR A 128 5.20 3.94 11.70
N MET A 129 3.99 4.19 11.21
CA MET A 129 3.68 5.32 10.32
C MET A 129 2.94 6.39 11.13
N GLU A 130 3.69 7.35 11.69
CA GLU A 130 3.17 8.35 12.65
C GLU A 130 2.05 9.21 12.04
N GLY A 131 2.13 9.52 10.74
CA GLY A 131 1.09 10.28 10.03
C GLY A 131 -0.15 9.45 9.63
N GLY A 132 -0.12 8.13 9.87
CA GLY A 132 -1.22 7.22 9.52
C GLY A 132 -1.42 7.05 8.01
N SER A 133 -2.64 6.75 7.58
CA SER A 133 -2.96 6.59 6.16
C SER A 133 -3.16 7.93 5.46
N LEU A 134 -2.68 8.03 4.22
CA LEU A 134 -2.79 9.23 3.39
C LEU A 134 -4.25 9.64 3.20
N LEU A 135 -5.18 8.70 3.00
CA LEU A 135 -6.61 9.03 2.91
C LEU A 135 -7.11 9.78 4.16
N LYS A 136 -6.78 9.32 5.36
CA LYS A 136 -7.19 10.00 6.61
C LYS A 136 -6.57 11.39 6.70
N TYR A 137 -5.30 11.53 6.31
CA TYR A 137 -4.60 12.81 6.26
C TYR A 137 -5.28 13.78 5.28
N LEU A 138 -5.60 13.34 4.06
CA LEU A 138 -6.26 14.15 3.03
C LEU A 138 -7.65 14.62 3.49
N ILE A 139 -8.44 13.73 4.10
CA ILE A 139 -9.77 14.07 4.63
C ILE A 139 -9.65 15.08 5.78
N LYS A 140 -8.73 14.85 6.73
CA LYS A 140 -8.53 15.73 7.89
C LYS A 140 -8.12 17.14 7.48
N ASN A 141 -7.33 17.27 6.42
CA ASN A 141 -6.79 18.54 5.95
C ASN A 141 -7.51 19.07 4.69
N ARG A 142 -8.69 18.53 4.35
CA ARG A 142 -9.37 18.82 3.09
C ARG A 142 -9.60 20.31 2.85
N GLU A 143 -9.98 21.07 3.88
CA GLU A 143 -10.23 22.51 3.78
C GLU A 143 -8.97 23.27 3.34
N ASN A 144 -7.79 22.87 3.83
CA ASN A 144 -6.51 23.48 3.47
C ASN A 144 -5.97 22.98 2.12
N LEU A 145 -6.32 21.74 1.73
CA LEU A 145 -5.82 21.10 0.51
C LEU A 145 -6.72 21.34 -0.71
N MET A 146 -7.93 21.87 -0.52
CA MET A 146 -8.86 22.27 -1.57
C MET A 146 -8.88 23.80 -1.66
N ALA A 147 -7.89 24.39 -2.34
CA ALA A 147 -7.86 25.83 -2.61
C ALA A 147 -8.86 26.18 -3.72
N CYS A 148 -10.16 26.15 -3.43
CA CYS A 148 -11.20 26.53 -4.40
C CYS A 148 -11.41 28.05 -4.48
N THR A 149 -10.86 28.81 -3.53
CA THR A 149 -11.17 30.25 -3.36
C THR A 149 -9.94 31.16 -3.27
N SER A 150 -8.72 30.60 -3.25
CA SER A 150 -7.52 31.46 -3.32
C SER A 150 -7.39 32.01 -4.74
N THR A 151 -7.10 33.30 -4.84
CA THR A 151 -6.75 33.97 -6.09
C THR A 151 -5.24 34.25 -6.19
N ASP A 152 -4.49 33.80 -5.19
CA ASP A 152 -3.04 33.92 -5.13
C ASP A 152 -2.41 32.74 -5.88
N ASP A 153 -1.81 33.04 -7.03
CA ASP A 153 -1.13 32.05 -7.86
C ASP A 153 0.02 31.37 -7.12
N ASP A 154 0.70 32.05 -6.19
CA ASP A 154 1.82 31.48 -5.45
C ASP A 154 1.35 30.43 -4.44
N GLU A 155 0.24 30.69 -3.75
CA GLU A 155 -0.39 29.71 -2.85
C GLU A 155 -0.86 28.47 -3.61
N ILE A 156 -1.49 28.67 -4.78
CA ILE A 156 -1.95 27.59 -5.64
C ILE A 156 -0.75 26.77 -6.16
N ASN A 157 0.33 27.43 -6.59
CA ASN A 157 1.56 26.78 -7.06
C ASN A 157 2.25 25.97 -5.95
N GLN A 158 2.29 26.51 -4.74
CA GLN A 158 2.85 25.82 -3.57
C GLN A 158 2.02 24.57 -3.24
N LEU A 159 0.70 24.69 -3.16
CA LEU A 159 -0.20 23.56 -2.90
C LEU A 159 -0.09 22.51 -4.01
N ARG A 160 -0.05 22.93 -5.29
CA ARG A 160 0.17 22.02 -6.42
C ARG A 160 1.46 21.25 -6.26
N SER A 161 2.55 21.92 -5.89
CA SER A 161 3.85 21.30 -5.69
C SER A 161 3.81 20.26 -4.54
N GLN A 162 3.09 20.56 -3.45
CA GLN A 162 2.90 19.61 -2.35
C GLN A 162 2.12 18.37 -2.79
N LEU A 163 1.00 18.54 -3.51
CA LEU A 163 0.18 17.43 -3.99
C LEU A 163 0.92 16.59 -5.05
N LEU A 164 1.64 17.23 -5.97
CA LEU A 164 2.50 16.54 -6.93
C LEU A 164 3.63 15.77 -6.25
N SER A 165 4.24 16.32 -5.20
CA SER A 165 5.26 15.61 -4.41
C SER A 165 4.72 14.32 -3.78
N VAL A 166 3.48 14.34 -3.26
CA VAL A 166 2.79 13.14 -2.78
C VAL A 166 2.62 12.12 -3.91
N CYS A 167 2.11 12.54 -5.08
CA CYS A 167 1.93 11.67 -6.24
C CYS A 167 3.26 11.10 -6.76
N LEU A 168 4.32 11.90 -6.78
CA LEU A 168 5.66 11.49 -7.21
C LEU A 168 6.22 10.41 -6.29
N GLN A 169 6.07 10.55 -4.97
CA GLN A 169 6.51 9.55 -4.00
C GLN A 169 5.77 8.22 -4.18
N ILE A 170 4.45 8.25 -4.37
CA ILE A 170 3.65 7.06 -4.68
C ILE A 170 4.13 6.43 -5.99
N GLY A 171 4.34 7.24 -7.04
CA GLY A 171 4.82 6.81 -8.35
C GLY A 171 6.19 6.12 -8.27
N LYS A 172 7.14 6.69 -7.52
CA LYS A 172 8.47 6.09 -7.28
C LYS A 172 8.36 4.75 -6.55
N GLY A 173 7.48 4.66 -5.54
CA GLY A 173 7.20 3.40 -4.85
C GLY A 173 6.65 2.32 -5.80
N MET A 174 5.69 2.68 -6.64
CA MET A 174 5.10 1.76 -7.61
C MET A 174 6.04 1.39 -8.76
N GLN A 175 6.90 2.31 -9.21
CA GLN A 175 7.97 2.03 -10.16
C GLN A 175 8.91 0.95 -9.61
N TYR A 176 9.29 1.05 -8.34
CA TYR A 176 10.12 0.04 -7.68
C TYR A 176 9.42 -1.33 -7.63
N LEU A 177 8.13 -1.37 -7.26
CA LEU A 177 7.35 -2.60 -7.21
C LEU A 177 7.20 -3.25 -8.59
N ALA A 178 6.90 -2.46 -9.62
CA ALA A 178 6.82 -2.92 -11.01
C ALA A 178 8.16 -3.50 -11.48
N GLY A 179 9.29 -2.85 -11.16
CA GLY A 179 10.64 -3.35 -11.45
C GLY A 179 11.00 -4.65 -10.73
N LYS A 180 10.28 -4.99 -9.65
CA LYS A 180 10.36 -6.27 -8.94
C LYS A 180 9.36 -7.32 -9.45
N GLY A 181 8.56 -7.00 -10.47
CA GLY A 181 7.51 -7.90 -10.97
C GLY A 181 6.35 -8.07 -10.00
N LEU A 182 6.12 -7.11 -9.09
CA LEU A 182 5.03 -7.13 -8.12
C LEU A 182 3.87 -6.27 -8.61
N ILE A 183 2.69 -6.88 -8.70
CA ILE A 183 1.44 -6.18 -8.98
C ILE A 183 0.71 -5.95 -7.65
N HIS A 184 0.42 -4.69 -7.34
CA HIS A 184 -0.18 -4.27 -6.07
C HIS A 184 -1.65 -4.66 -5.99
N ARG A 185 -2.44 -4.41 -7.04
CA ARG A 185 -3.87 -4.77 -7.22
C ARG A 185 -4.88 -4.03 -6.33
N ASP A 186 -4.39 -3.33 -5.30
CA ASP A 186 -5.20 -2.50 -4.41
C ASP A 186 -4.58 -1.12 -4.14
N LEU A 187 -3.97 -0.49 -5.16
CA LEU A 187 -3.38 0.84 -4.98
C LEU A 187 -4.50 1.89 -4.79
N ALA A 188 -4.46 2.58 -3.67
CA ALA A 188 -5.40 3.64 -3.29
C ALA A 188 -4.79 4.53 -2.19
N ALA A 189 -5.33 5.72 -1.97
CA ALA A 189 -4.85 6.61 -0.91
C ALA A 189 -4.97 5.99 0.50
N ARG A 190 -5.91 5.03 0.71
CA ARG A 190 -6.02 4.30 2.00
C ARG A 190 -4.84 3.36 2.28
N ASN A 191 -4.16 2.91 1.23
CA ASN A 191 -3.04 1.97 1.25
C ASN A 191 -1.69 2.68 1.04
N CYS A 192 -1.69 4.01 1.11
CA CYS A 192 -0.48 4.81 1.24
C CYS A 192 -0.38 5.31 2.69
N MET A 193 0.81 5.26 3.28
CA MET A 193 1.06 5.61 4.68
C MET A 193 2.10 6.73 4.78
N ILE A 194 2.06 7.50 5.86
CA ILE A 194 2.93 8.65 6.10
C ILE A 194 3.84 8.34 7.29
N ASP A 195 5.16 8.37 7.08
CA ASP A 195 6.14 8.18 8.15
C ASP A 195 6.33 9.44 9.01
N GLU A 196 7.18 9.35 10.03
CA GLU A 196 7.46 10.44 10.97
C GLU A 196 8.13 11.67 10.34
N HIS A 197 8.70 11.52 9.14
CA HIS A 197 9.32 12.61 8.38
C HIS A 197 8.42 13.15 7.27
N GLY A 198 7.18 12.66 7.16
CA GLY A 198 6.23 13.05 6.13
C GLY A 198 6.44 12.35 4.79
N ASN A 199 7.29 11.32 4.71
CA ASN A 199 7.42 10.56 3.46
C ASN A 199 6.24 9.61 3.27
N ILE A 200 5.83 9.47 2.01
CA ILE A 200 4.75 8.58 1.61
C ILE A 200 5.32 7.20 1.27
N LYS A 201 4.73 6.16 1.86
CA LYS A 201 5.08 4.75 1.61
C LYS A 201 3.86 3.97 1.14
N VAL A 202 3.98 3.32 -0.01
CA VAL A 202 2.99 2.34 -0.49
C VAL A 202 3.02 1.14 0.45
N ALA A 203 1.85 0.69 0.88
CA ALA A 203 1.66 -0.34 1.89
C ALA A 203 0.44 -1.23 1.55
N ASP A 204 0.18 -2.23 2.41
CA ASP A 204 -0.94 -3.17 2.31
C ASP A 204 -0.92 -4.06 1.05
N PHE A 205 -0.04 -5.07 1.11
CA PHE A 205 0.16 -6.04 0.04
C PHE A 205 -0.77 -7.26 0.15
N GLY A 206 -1.88 -7.16 0.89
CA GLY A 206 -2.86 -8.24 1.12
C GLY A 206 -3.43 -8.87 -0.14
N LEU A 207 -3.48 -8.11 -1.23
CA LEU A 207 -3.93 -8.59 -2.54
C LEU A 207 -2.80 -8.73 -3.55
N SER A 208 -1.56 -8.37 -3.20
CA SER A 208 -0.46 -8.33 -4.15
C SER A 208 -0.04 -9.72 -4.60
N LYS A 209 0.49 -9.80 -5.82
CA LYS A 209 0.99 -11.05 -6.40
C LYS A 209 2.32 -10.82 -7.10
N ASP A 210 3.24 -11.74 -6.85
CA ASP A 210 4.48 -11.89 -7.59
C ASP A 210 4.18 -12.57 -8.93
N VAL A 211 4.53 -11.89 -10.02
CA VAL A 211 4.39 -12.41 -11.38
C VAL A 211 5.73 -12.61 -12.06
N SER A 212 6.82 -12.75 -11.30
CA SER A 212 8.14 -13.08 -11.82
C SER A 212 8.06 -14.21 -12.86
N GLY A 213 8.27 -13.87 -14.14
CA GLY A 213 8.22 -14.80 -15.28
C GLY A 213 6.93 -14.81 -16.12
N ASN A 214 5.85 -14.13 -15.70
CA ASN A 214 4.61 -13.96 -16.46
C ASN A 214 4.19 -12.48 -16.50
N VAL A 215 3.78 -11.99 -17.67
CA VAL A 215 3.44 -10.56 -17.85
C VAL A 215 2.07 -10.20 -17.24
N TYR A 216 1.25 -11.19 -16.89
CA TYR A 216 -0.09 -10.98 -16.35
C TYR A 216 -0.52 -12.09 -15.38
N PHE A 217 -1.44 -11.75 -14.48
CA PHE A 217 -2.10 -12.67 -13.56
C PHE A 217 -3.61 -12.70 -13.84
N ARG A 218 -4.22 -13.88 -13.87
CA ARG A 218 -5.68 -14.05 -14.07
C ARG A 218 -6.33 -14.64 -12.82
N GLN A 219 -7.23 -13.89 -12.18
CA GLN A 219 -8.00 -14.38 -11.04
C GLN A 219 -9.40 -14.84 -11.46
N GLY A 220 -9.82 -16.01 -10.99
CA GLY A 220 -11.22 -16.44 -11.13
C GLY A 220 -12.15 -15.59 -10.24
N MET A 221 -13.19 -14.99 -10.81
CA MET A 221 -14.11 -14.08 -10.10
C MET A 221 -14.97 -14.74 -9.01
N SER A 222 -14.92 -16.06 -8.87
CA SER A 222 -15.68 -16.85 -7.89
C SER A 222 -15.02 -16.96 -6.50
N SER A 223 -13.90 -16.26 -6.27
CA SER A 223 -13.05 -16.48 -5.08
C SER A 223 -13.56 -15.85 -3.77
N GLY A 224 -14.75 -15.22 -3.74
CA GLY A 224 -15.30 -14.59 -2.53
C GLY A 224 -14.51 -13.36 -2.02
N VAL A 225 -13.47 -12.92 -2.75
CA VAL A 225 -12.63 -11.77 -2.39
C VAL A 225 -13.37 -10.47 -2.71
N LYS A 226 -13.48 -9.56 -1.73
CA LYS A 226 -14.02 -8.21 -1.96
C LYS A 226 -13.00 -7.39 -2.75
N LEU A 227 -13.34 -7.00 -3.97
CA LEU A 227 -12.46 -6.26 -4.87
C LEU A 227 -12.73 -4.73 -4.81
N PRO A 228 -11.71 -3.89 -4.94
CA PRO A 228 -11.82 -2.43 -4.90
C PRO A 228 -12.30 -1.86 -6.24
N ILE A 229 -13.49 -2.23 -6.72
CA ILE A 229 -13.99 -1.95 -8.08
C ILE A 229 -13.77 -0.50 -8.56
N LYS A 230 -13.92 0.48 -7.67
CA LYS A 230 -13.76 1.91 -7.98
C LYS A 230 -12.32 2.34 -8.34
N TRP A 231 -11.33 1.49 -8.07
CA TRP A 231 -9.92 1.72 -8.41
C TRP A 231 -9.42 0.81 -9.53
N MET A 232 -10.24 -0.13 -9.99
CA MET A 232 -9.80 -1.18 -10.91
C MET A 232 -9.95 -0.76 -12.36
N ALA A 233 -8.99 -1.20 -13.17
CA ALA A 233 -9.09 -1.12 -14.62
C ALA A 233 -10.19 -2.05 -15.16
N ILE A 234 -10.72 -1.73 -16.33
CA ILE A 234 -11.87 -2.45 -16.90
C ILE A 234 -11.57 -3.93 -17.16
N GLU A 235 -10.38 -4.25 -17.67
CA GLU A 235 -9.94 -5.63 -17.91
C GLU A 235 -9.76 -6.43 -16.60
N SER A 236 -9.49 -5.76 -15.48
CA SER A 236 -9.49 -6.40 -14.16
C SER A 236 -10.91 -6.71 -13.68
N ILE A 237 -11.88 -5.87 -14.02
CA ILE A 237 -13.28 -6.02 -13.63
C ILE A 237 -14.00 -7.05 -14.51
N GLU A 238 -13.71 -7.09 -15.80
CA GLU A 238 -14.37 -7.94 -16.79
C GLU A 238 -13.70 -9.32 -16.94
N ASP A 239 -12.37 -9.33 -17.03
CA ASP A 239 -11.61 -10.55 -17.38
C ASP A 239 -10.78 -11.12 -16.23
N GLY A 240 -10.72 -10.40 -15.11
CA GLY A 240 -9.89 -10.75 -13.95
C GLY A 240 -8.39 -10.62 -14.24
N ILE A 241 -8.01 -9.79 -15.22
CA ILE A 241 -6.61 -9.56 -15.63
C ILE A 241 -5.96 -8.51 -14.74
N PHE A 242 -4.77 -8.82 -14.23
CA PHE A 242 -3.94 -7.91 -13.45
C PHE A 242 -2.54 -7.82 -14.07
N THR A 243 -2.05 -6.60 -14.24
CA THR A 243 -0.73 -6.25 -14.81
C THR A 243 -0.19 -4.97 -14.17
N GLU A 244 1.05 -4.57 -14.48
CA GLU A 244 1.52 -3.21 -14.15
C GLU A 244 0.54 -2.14 -14.68
N LYS A 245 -0.02 -2.34 -15.87
CA LYS A 245 -0.94 -1.38 -16.50
C LYS A 245 -2.28 -1.26 -15.78
N THR A 246 -2.70 -2.28 -15.04
CA THR A 246 -3.89 -2.19 -14.18
C THR A 246 -3.59 -1.38 -12.92
N ASP A 247 -2.36 -1.46 -12.39
CA ASP A 247 -1.93 -0.59 -11.28
C ASP A 247 -1.75 0.87 -11.73
N ILE A 248 -1.36 1.11 -12.98
CA ILE A 248 -1.33 2.47 -13.57
C ILE A 248 -2.73 3.11 -13.55
N TRP A 249 -3.77 2.34 -13.88
CA TRP A 249 -5.15 2.82 -13.75
C TRP A 249 -5.48 3.22 -12.30
N SER A 250 -5.17 2.33 -11.35
CA SER A 250 -5.37 2.59 -9.92
C SER A 250 -4.56 3.79 -9.41
N PHE A 251 -3.36 3.99 -9.96
CA PHE A 251 -2.54 5.17 -9.70
C PHE A 251 -3.26 6.45 -10.16
N GLY A 252 -3.83 6.48 -11.36
CA GLY A 252 -4.63 7.62 -11.83
C GLY A 252 -5.80 7.96 -10.89
N ILE A 253 -6.51 6.94 -10.39
CA ILE A 253 -7.58 7.12 -9.39
C ILE A 253 -7.00 7.66 -8.06
N THR A 254 -5.83 7.18 -7.64
CA THR A 254 -5.16 7.66 -6.43
C THR A 254 -4.70 9.13 -6.56
N VAL A 255 -4.19 9.53 -7.73
CA VAL A 255 -3.89 10.94 -8.03
C VAL A 255 -5.18 11.77 -7.94
N TRP A 256 -6.30 11.28 -8.49
CA TRP A 256 -7.60 11.94 -8.35
C TRP A 256 -8.03 12.09 -6.89
N GLU A 257 -7.82 11.07 -6.04
CA GLU A 257 -8.08 11.16 -4.59
C GLU A 257 -7.23 12.25 -3.93
N VAL A 258 -5.93 12.32 -4.23
CA VAL A 258 -5.00 13.34 -3.70
C VAL A 258 -5.49 14.75 -4.05
N PHE A 259 -5.79 15.00 -5.33
CA PHE A 259 -6.26 16.30 -5.81
C PHE A 259 -7.71 16.63 -5.45
N ASN A 260 -8.47 15.69 -4.89
CA ASN A 260 -9.81 15.92 -4.34
C ASN A 260 -9.87 15.82 -2.81
N GLY A 261 -8.73 15.89 -2.11
CA GLY A 261 -8.71 15.86 -0.65
C GLY A 261 -9.35 14.58 -0.08
N GLY A 262 -9.07 13.43 -0.71
CA GLY A 262 -9.54 12.12 -0.28
C GLY A 262 -11.04 11.91 -0.45
N LYS A 263 -11.69 12.55 -1.43
CA LYS A 263 -13.07 12.20 -1.79
C LYS A 263 -13.11 10.75 -2.31
N THR A 264 -14.22 10.07 -2.06
CA THR A 264 -14.47 8.75 -2.62
C THR A 264 -14.66 8.84 -4.13
N PRO A 265 -13.90 8.09 -4.96
CA PRO A 265 -14.12 8.01 -6.40
C PRO A 265 -15.54 7.55 -6.71
N TYR A 266 -16.16 8.10 -7.76
CA TYR A 266 -17.53 7.78 -8.16
C TYR A 266 -18.52 7.86 -6.97
N GLY A 267 -18.43 8.93 -6.18
CA GLY A 267 -19.25 9.11 -4.97
C GLY A 267 -20.74 8.94 -5.26
N GLY A 268 -21.45 8.24 -4.37
CA GLY A 268 -22.89 7.95 -4.53
C GLY A 268 -23.23 6.74 -5.41
N PHE A 269 -22.31 6.26 -6.25
CA PHE A 269 -22.54 5.10 -7.10
C PHE A 269 -22.10 3.77 -6.46
N SER A 270 -22.91 2.73 -6.67
CA SER A 270 -22.60 1.36 -6.27
C SER A 270 -21.50 0.74 -7.16
N PRO A 271 -20.76 -0.28 -6.70
CA PRO A 271 -19.73 -0.94 -7.52
C PRO A 271 -20.25 -1.46 -8.87
N THR A 272 -21.47 -2.00 -8.90
CA THR A 272 -22.11 -2.47 -10.14
C THR A 272 -22.37 -1.33 -11.12
N CYS A 273 -22.83 -0.19 -10.62
CA CYS A 273 -23.06 0.99 -11.47
C CYS A 273 -21.73 1.55 -12.00
N VAL A 274 -20.69 1.61 -11.15
CA VAL A 274 -19.36 2.04 -11.56
C VAL A 274 -18.78 1.13 -12.65
N LYS A 275 -18.96 -0.19 -12.53
CA LYS A 275 -18.58 -1.11 -13.60
C LYS A 275 -19.22 -0.71 -14.94
N THR A 276 -20.54 -0.53 -14.97
CA THR A 276 -21.25 -0.12 -16.20
C THR A 276 -20.74 1.20 -16.74
N MET A 277 -20.55 2.21 -15.88
CA MET A 277 -20.01 3.50 -16.30
C MET A 277 -18.62 3.38 -16.95
N ILE A 278 -17.71 2.62 -16.34
CA ILE A 278 -16.36 2.41 -16.90
C ILE A 278 -16.44 1.63 -18.23
N SER A 279 -17.28 0.59 -18.32
CA SER A 279 -17.52 -0.15 -19.57
C SER A 279 -18.02 0.76 -20.70
N ASP A 280 -18.88 1.74 -20.37
CA ASP A 280 -19.42 2.74 -21.30
C ASP A 280 -18.41 3.86 -21.64
N GLY A 281 -17.20 3.81 -21.08
CA GLY A 281 -16.11 4.76 -21.36
C GLY A 281 -16.15 6.03 -20.49
N TYR A 282 -16.97 6.06 -19.44
CA TYR A 282 -16.98 7.17 -18.49
C TYR A 282 -15.64 7.26 -17.74
N LYS A 283 -15.09 8.47 -17.69
CA LYS A 283 -13.91 8.83 -16.89
C LYS A 283 -14.34 9.84 -15.81
N LEU A 284 -13.71 9.79 -14.64
CA LEU A 284 -14.00 10.76 -13.56
C LEU A 284 -13.72 12.18 -14.03
N GLU A 285 -14.57 13.12 -13.63
CA GLU A 285 -14.37 14.53 -13.88
C GLU A 285 -13.10 15.06 -13.20
N ALA A 286 -12.51 16.11 -13.78
CA ALA A 286 -11.35 16.78 -13.20
C ALA A 286 -11.65 17.26 -11.76
N PRO A 287 -10.67 17.17 -10.83
CA PRO A 287 -10.82 17.75 -9.51
C PRO A 287 -11.19 19.24 -9.58
N SER A 288 -12.14 19.68 -8.76
CA SER A 288 -12.52 21.10 -8.67
C SER A 288 -11.49 21.98 -7.94
N ASN A 289 -10.31 21.44 -7.66
CA ASN A 289 -9.24 22.09 -6.90
C ASN A 289 -8.35 22.89 -7.85
N SER A 290 -8.16 24.19 -7.62
CA SER A 290 -7.33 25.07 -8.47
C SER A 290 -5.86 24.62 -8.57
N ALA A 291 -5.38 23.83 -7.62
CA ALA A 291 -4.06 23.20 -7.71
C ALA A 291 -3.98 22.12 -8.81
N CYS A 292 -5.10 21.55 -9.25
CA CYS A 292 -5.16 20.64 -10.39
C CYS A 292 -5.36 21.44 -11.68
N ASN A 293 -4.28 21.65 -12.44
CA ASN A 293 -4.38 22.27 -13.76
C ASN A 293 -4.70 21.23 -14.84
N ASP A 294 -5.01 21.70 -16.05
CA ASP A 294 -5.36 20.83 -17.18
C ASP A 294 -4.26 19.82 -17.50
N ASP A 295 -2.99 20.21 -17.37
CA ASP A 295 -1.86 19.32 -17.62
C ASP A 295 -1.84 18.13 -16.66
N ILE A 296 -2.09 18.32 -15.37
CA ILE A 296 -2.18 17.23 -14.39
C ILE A 296 -3.31 16.27 -14.77
N TYR A 297 -4.48 16.80 -15.09
CA TYR A 297 -5.63 15.97 -15.44
C TYR A 297 -5.43 15.23 -16.77
N GLN A 298 -5.03 15.93 -17.83
CA GLN A 298 -4.87 15.39 -19.18
C GLN A 298 -3.64 14.48 -19.30
N LYS A 299 -2.47 14.93 -18.83
CA LYS A 299 -1.20 14.23 -19.02
C LYS A 299 -0.95 13.15 -17.97
N THR A 300 -1.60 13.23 -16.81
CA THR A 300 -1.47 12.19 -15.76
C THR A 300 -2.72 11.34 -15.65
N MET A 301 -3.87 11.90 -15.22
CA MET A 301 -5.04 11.09 -14.89
C MET A 301 -5.68 10.41 -16.11
N LEU A 302 -6.00 11.18 -17.15
CA LEU A 302 -6.68 10.64 -18.35
C LEU A 302 -5.81 9.64 -19.12
N LYS A 303 -4.48 9.86 -19.14
CA LYS A 303 -3.50 8.91 -19.70
C LYS A 303 -3.43 7.60 -18.91
N CYS A 304 -3.56 7.65 -17.58
CA CYS A 304 -3.67 6.45 -16.77
C CYS A 304 -4.97 5.67 -17.03
N TRP A 305 -6.03 6.35 -17.48
CA TRP A 305 -7.34 5.76 -17.76
C TRP A 305 -7.60 5.51 -19.25
N GLU A 306 -6.56 5.31 -20.06
CA GLU A 306 -6.76 4.83 -21.42
C GLU A 306 -7.35 3.43 -21.43
N ARG A 307 -8.28 3.19 -22.36
CA ARG A 307 -8.99 1.91 -22.43
C ARG A 307 -8.03 0.78 -22.79
N ASP A 308 -7.20 0.99 -23.80
CA ASP A 308 -6.13 0.05 -24.15
C ASP A 308 -5.00 0.14 -23.10
N PRO A 309 -4.67 -0.96 -22.39
CA PRO A 309 -3.57 -0.98 -21.42
C PRO A 309 -2.22 -0.57 -22.01
N ASN A 310 -1.99 -0.77 -23.32
CA ASN A 310 -0.73 -0.42 -23.97
C ASN A 310 -0.57 1.09 -24.18
N GLU A 311 -1.67 1.83 -24.27
CA GLU A 311 -1.68 3.30 -24.41
C GLU A 311 -1.49 4.01 -23.06
N ARG A 312 -1.63 3.29 -21.95
CA ARG A 312 -1.31 3.80 -20.62
C ARG A 312 0.20 3.94 -20.47
N PRO A 313 0.71 4.91 -19.69
CA PRO A 313 2.15 5.02 -19.43
C PRO A 313 2.67 3.84 -18.60
N THR A 314 3.99 3.70 -18.51
CA THR A 314 4.69 2.90 -17.49
C THR A 314 4.89 3.73 -16.23
N PHE A 315 5.20 3.10 -15.09
CA PHE A 315 5.51 3.89 -13.88
C PHE A 315 6.75 4.77 -14.04
N ALA A 316 7.72 4.34 -14.87
CA ALA A 316 8.88 5.17 -15.18
C ALA A 316 8.49 6.47 -15.89
N GLN A 317 7.60 6.39 -16.89
CA GLN A 317 7.08 7.57 -17.59
C GLN A 317 6.28 8.48 -16.66
N VAL A 318 5.38 7.90 -15.85
CA VAL A 318 4.59 8.66 -14.85
C VAL A 318 5.49 9.43 -13.89
N VAL A 319 6.56 8.80 -13.38
CA VAL A 319 7.51 9.46 -12.48
C VAL A 319 8.20 10.63 -13.17
N THR A 320 8.69 10.45 -14.40
CA THR A 320 9.32 11.52 -15.19
C THR A 320 8.34 12.67 -15.50
N ASP A 321 7.11 12.35 -15.87
CA ASP A 321 6.10 13.34 -16.22
C ASP A 321 5.71 14.19 -15.00
N ILE A 322 5.50 13.57 -13.84
CA ILE A 322 5.18 14.29 -12.59
C ILE A 322 6.37 15.14 -12.12
N ASP A 323 7.60 14.63 -12.22
CA ASP A 323 8.81 15.38 -11.85
C ASP A 323 9.01 16.62 -12.74
N THR A 324 8.64 16.50 -14.02
CA THR A 324 8.62 17.63 -14.98
C THR A 324 7.55 18.66 -14.58
N LEU A 325 6.34 18.21 -14.24
CA LEU A 325 5.27 19.10 -13.75
C LEU A 325 5.67 19.83 -12.46
N LEU A 326 6.39 19.15 -11.56
CA LEU A 326 6.90 19.72 -10.32
C LEU A 326 8.01 20.75 -10.58
N SER A 327 8.92 20.46 -11.50
CA SER A 327 10.00 21.39 -11.88
C SER A 327 9.45 22.69 -12.47
N ASN A 328 8.37 22.59 -13.25
CA ASN A 328 7.69 23.75 -13.84
C ASN A 328 6.90 24.56 -12.80
N SER A 329 6.46 23.96 -11.69
CA SER A 329 5.71 24.65 -10.65
C SER A 329 6.58 25.44 -9.67
N VAL A 330 7.90 25.19 -9.64
CA VAL A 330 8.86 25.90 -8.77
C VAL A 330 9.37 27.21 -9.39
N GLY A 331 9.03 27.51 -10.64
CA GLY A 331 9.45 28.73 -11.32
C GLY A 331 10.93 28.70 -11.68
N TYR A 332 11.22 28.70 -12.98
CA TYR A 332 12.58 28.92 -13.46
C TYR A 332 12.98 30.38 -13.20
N LEU A 333 13.88 30.63 -12.25
CA LEU A 333 14.58 31.92 -12.15
C LEU A 333 15.60 32.00 -13.28
N ASP A 334 15.17 32.51 -14.44
CA ASP A 334 16.09 32.92 -15.50
C ASP A 334 16.79 34.21 -15.07
N LEU A 335 18.00 34.08 -14.53
CA LEU A 335 18.87 35.21 -14.17
C LEU A 335 19.61 35.81 -15.38
N THR A 336 19.26 35.42 -16.62
CA THR A 336 19.92 35.89 -17.85
C THR A 336 19.12 36.91 -18.67
N LYS A 337 18.15 37.60 -18.07
CA LYS A 337 17.53 38.80 -18.65
C LYS A 337 17.74 40.06 -17.83
#